data_AF-A0A426VAB8-F1
#
_entry.id   AF-A0A426VAB8-F1
#
_cell.length_a   1.000
_cell.length_b   1.000
_cell.length_c   1.000
_cell.angle_alpha   90.00
_cell.angle_beta   90.00
_cell.angle_gamma   90.00
#
_symmetry.space_group_name_H-M   'P 1'
#
loop_
_entity.id
_entity.type
_entity.pdbx_description
1 polymer ?
#
loop_
_entity_poly.entity_id
_entity_poly.type
_entity_poly.pdbx_seq_one_letter_code
_entity_poly.pdbx_strand_id
1 'polypeptide(L)'
;MPIIDLPAELTKSFWDKKKGALDGAGLDDTLKAFQKKHEAVDWPKLAEGWSKAAGKDPSKLKALHEALDKLYRAKASPLKLEATALASAADKAAKAKDAAKPRKDACTLIAKEALAYAKAVGAGLDALEQELVTALKALPKESESDEEEGEDEPANALLDPDRLLKQLKLCKADPARQVFFAYLDNNKDDPHLAVHPRTNGRSMTAKLVKDVGIKTGAFGLLSLDGMLLKLVVEKKYGGLVKRIRIPIRKCGFKIGKVLLVDEAGQTLDQDDEDSATTPEAAPTAATKPAAGDLLQLWAKVRNDAVGILKGVAKDIAELKDPESAKAVMEISAVVKNLPAEPRTSQQVAELVRYLDKDDVVLDVSEFASDIRTPLLKVLAQLHKALPA
;
A
#
# COMPACT_ATOMS: atom_id res chain seq x y z
N MET A 1 -2.84 17.58 -17.59
CA MET A 1 -2.81 16.74 -18.80
C MET A 1 -3.23 17.55 -20.04
N PRO A 2 -2.44 17.56 -21.12
CA PRO A 2 -2.81 18.29 -22.33
C PRO A 2 -4.10 17.73 -22.93
N ILE A 3 -4.98 18.62 -23.39
CA ILE A 3 -6.14 18.22 -24.20
C ILE A 3 -5.58 17.54 -25.45
N ILE A 4 -6.02 16.31 -25.70
CA ILE A 4 -5.56 15.53 -26.85
C ILE A 4 -6.48 15.86 -28.02
N ASP A 5 -6.08 16.81 -28.85
CA ASP A 5 -6.84 17.16 -30.05
C ASP A 5 -6.88 16.00 -31.05
N LEU A 6 -8.03 15.82 -31.72
CA LEU A 6 -8.15 14.86 -32.81
C LEU A 6 -7.48 15.43 -34.08
N PRO A 7 -6.46 14.78 -34.64
CA PRO A 7 -5.83 15.21 -35.88
C PRO A 7 -6.86 15.32 -37.01
N ALA A 8 -6.73 16.31 -37.88
CA ALA A 8 -7.67 16.53 -38.98
C ALA A 8 -7.77 15.30 -39.90
N GLU A 9 -6.66 14.60 -40.10
CA GLU A 9 -6.52 13.36 -40.86
C GLU A 9 -7.31 12.19 -40.28
N LEU A 10 -7.73 12.27 -39.01
CA LEU A 10 -8.59 11.27 -38.36
C LEU A 10 -10.06 11.69 -38.35
N THR A 11 -10.40 12.83 -38.96
CA THR A 11 -11.78 13.27 -39.15
C THR A 11 -12.30 12.88 -40.52
N LYS A 12 -13.60 12.57 -40.61
CA LYS A 12 -14.22 12.25 -41.90
C LYS A 12 -14.20 13.46 -42.86
N SER A 13 -14.46 14.66 -42.33
CA SER A 13 -14.60 15.89 -43.12
C SER A 13 -13.33 16.29 -43.86
N PHE A 14 -12.15 15.89 -43.38
CA PHE A 14 -10.89 16.09 -44.09
C PHE A 14 -10.82 15.28 -45.39
N TRP A 15 -11.32 14.05 -45.38
CA TRP A 15 -11.28 13.15 -46.53
C TRP A 15 -12.42 13.35 -47.50
N ASP A 16 -13.58 13.83 -47.04
CA ASP A 16 -14.70 14.23 -47.92
C ASP A 16 -14.27 15.31 -48.95
N LYS A 17 -13.27 16.13 -48.62
CA LYS A 17 -12.68 17.14 -49.52
C LYS A 17 -11.72 16.56 -50.56
N LYS A 18 -11.25 15.33 -50.36
CA LYS A 18 -10.29 14.62 -51.22
C LYS A 18 -10.99 13.49 -51.96
N LYS A 19 -11.82 13.86 -52.94
CA LYS A 19 -12.67 12.93 -53.71
C LYS A 19 -11.87 11.73 -54.22
N GLY A 20 -12.32 10.52 -53.88
CA GLY A 20 -11.72 9.26 -54.33
C GLY A 20 -10.52 8.76 -53.51
N ALA A 21 -10.06 9.51 -52.49
CA ALA A 21 -8.90 9.11 -51.71
C ALA A 21 -9.14 7.87 -50.82
N LEU A 22 -10.38 7.63 -50.39
CA LEU A 22 -10.75 6.48 -49.54
C LEU A 22 -11.64 5.43 -50.23
N ASP A 23 -11.91 5.59 -51.53
CA ASP A 23 -12.85 4.72 -52.26
C ASP A 23 -12.39 3.25 -52.18
N GLY A 24 -13.29 2.40 -51.67
CA GLY A 24 -13.05 0.97 -51.49
C GLY A 24 -12.10 0.61 -50.33
N ALA A 25 -11.66 1.58 -49.50
CA ALA A 25 -10.81 1.34 -48.34
C ALA A 25 -11.57 0.78 -47.13
N GLY A 26 -12.89 1.01 -47.06
CA GLY A 26 -13.71 0.59 -45.91
C GLY A 26 -13.37 1.33 -44.61
N LEU A 27 -12.79 2.53 -44.70
CA LEU A 27 -12.34 3.30 -43.54
C LEU A 27 -13.34 4.39 -43.13
N ASP A 28 -14.27 4.80 -44.00
CA ASP A 28 -15.20 5.92 -43.75
C ASP A 28 -16.04 5.74 -42.48
N ASP A 29 -16.66 4.58 -42.31
CA ASP A 29 -17.47 4.28 -41.13
C ASP A 29 -16.61 4.14 -39.87
N THR A 30 -15.40 3.59 -40.01
CA THR A 30 -14.45 3.47 -38.91
C THR A 30 -13.98 4.83 -38.42
N LEU A 31 -13.63 5.74 -39.33
CA LEU A 31 -13.26 7.13 -39.02
C LEU A 31 -14.41 7.89 -38.38
N LYS A 32 -15.63 7.77 -38.92
CA LYS A 32 -16.82 8.41 -38.36
C LYS A 32 -17.13 7.89 -36.94
N ALA A 33 -17.03 6.58 -36.73
CA ALA A 33 -17.25 5.97 -35.42
C ALA A 33 -16.19 6.41 -34.41
N PHE A 34 -14.92 6.44 -34.83
CA PHE A 34 -13.79 6.89 -34.02
C PHE A 34 -13.94 8.37 -33.62
N GLN A 35 -14.22 9.25 -34.59
CA GLN A 35 -14.47 10.67 -34.34
C GLN A 35 -15.61 10.89 -33.33
N LYS A 36 -16.74 10.18 -33.50
CA LYS A 36 -17.87 10.29 -32.57
C LYS A 36 -17.50 9.89 -31.14
N LYS A 37 -16.66 8.87 -30.96
CA LYS A 37 -16.22 8.43 -29.64
C LYS A 37 -15.22 9.41 -29.02
N HIS A 38 -14.35 9.99 -29.84
CA HIS A 38 -13.47 11.07 -29.41
C HIS A 38 -14.28 12.28 -28.90
N GLU A 39 -15.29 12.72 -29.64
CA GLU A 39 -16.17 13.83 -29.28
C GLU A 39 -17.02 13.53 -28.03
N ALA A 40 -17.24 12.26 -27.70
CA ALA A 40 -17.97 11.85 -26.50
C ALA A 40 -17.13 11.92 -25.21
N VAL A 41 -15.81 12.14 -25.31
CA VAL A 41 -14.94 12.34 -24.15
C VAL A 41 -15.03 13.79 -23.69
N ASP A 42 -15.27 13.99 -22.41
CA ASP A 42 -15.30 15.30 -21.77
C ASP A 42 -13.87 15.80 -21.49
N TRP A 43 -13.13 16.11 -22.56
CA TRP A 43 -11.75 16.58 -22.49
C TRP A 43 -11.55 17.80 -21.56
N PRO A 44 -12.48 18.78 -21.48
CA PRO A 44 -12.36 19.88 -20.54
C PRO A 44 -12.26 19.44 -19.07
N LYS A 45 -12.94 18.36 -18.67
CA LYS A 45 -12.81 17.80 -17.31
C LYS A 45 -11.46 17.13 -17.06
N LEU A 46 -10.78 16.68 -18.11
CA LEU A 46 -9.48 16.02 -18.07
C LEU A 46 -8.31 17.01 -18.28
N ALA A 47 -8.60 18.29 -18.49
CA ALA A 47 -7.60 19.29 -18.89
C ALA A 47 -6.57 19.60 -17.80
N GLU A 48 -5.50 20.31 -18.21
CA GLU A 48 -4.42 20.76 -17.33
C GLU A 48 -4.92 21.65 -16.19
N GLY A 49 -4.26 21.53 -15.04
CA GLY A 49 -4.52 22.40 -13.90
C GLY A 49 -5.68 21.96 -13.02
N TRP A 50 -6.18 20.73 -13.18
CA TRP A 50 -7.13 20.12 -12.24
C TRP A 50 -6.60 20.14 -10.81
N SER A 51 -5.27 20.03 -10.66
CA SER A 51 -4.56 20.12 -9.39
C SER A 51 -4.79 21.46 -8.68
N LYS A 52 -4.95 22.56 -9.43
CA LYS A 52 -5.22 23.90 -8.87
C LYS A 52 -6.59 23.99 -8.22
N ALA A 53 -7.58 23.24 -8.73
CA ALA A 53 -8.95 23.24 -8.18
C ALA A 53 -9.02 22.55 -6.81
N ALA A 54 -8.11 21.62 -6.51
CA ALA A 54 -8.04 20.94 -5.22
C ALA A 54 -7.46 21.80 -4.09
N GLY A 55 -6.80 22.92 -4.42
CA GLY A 55 -6.18 23.82 -3.45
C GLY A 55 -4.95 23.20 -2.76
N LYS A 56 -4.72 23.57 -1.49
CA LYS A 56 -3.56 23.12 -0.70
C LYS A 56 -3.80 21.84 0.11
N ASP A 57 -4.90 21.13 -0.14
CA ASP A 57 -5.30 19.97 0.65
C ASP A 57 -4.84 18.66 -0.04
N PRO A 58 -3.90 17.90 0.55
CA PRO A 58 -3.40 16.66 -0.04
C PRO A 58 -4.50 15.61 -0.25
N SER A 59 -5.50 15.56 0.64
CA SER A 59 -6.58 14.57 0.57
C SER A 59 -7.50 14.87 -0.59
N LYS A 60 -7.83 16.14 -0.81
CA LYS A 60 -8.62 16.58 -1.98
C LYS A 60 -7.87 16.36 -3.29
N LEU A 61 -6.56 16.60 -3.33
CA LEU A 61 -5.73 16.32 -4.51
C LEU A 61 -5.79 14.84 -4.89
N LYS A 62 -5.60 13.93 -3.93
CA LYS A 62 -5.68 12.48 -4.17
C LYS A 62 -7.07 12.03 -4.62
N ALA A 63 -8.13 12.53 -3.97
CA ALA A 63 -9.51 12.20 -4.35
C ALA A 63 -9.86 12.69 -5.76
N LEU A 64 -9.41 13.90 -6.14
CA LEU A 64 -9.63 14.44 -7.47
C LEU A 64 -8.84 13.66 -8.53
N HIS A 65 -7.59 13.29 -8.23
CA HIS A 65 -6.80 12.41 -9.07
C HIS A 65 -7.50 11.06 -9.33
N GLU A 66 -7.97 10.39 -8.27
CA GLU A 66 -8.66 9.10 -8.40
C GLU A 66 -9.92 9.21 -9.28
N ALA A 67 -10.71 10.27 -9.10
CA ALA A 67 -11.88 10.53 -9.93
C ALA A 67 -11.52 10.74 -11.42
N LEU A 68 -10.43 11.46 -11.69
CA LEU A 68 -9.94 11.69 -13.05
C LEU A 68 -9.32 10.45 -13.68
N ASP A 69 -8.52 9.67 -12.95
CA ASP A 69 -7.97 8.39 -13.42
C ASP A 69 -9.10 7.46 -13.84
N LYS A 70 -10.14 7.32 -12.99
CA LYS A 70 -11.32 6.51 -13.30
C LYS A 70 -12.05 7.01 -14.55
N LEU A 71 -12.24 8.31 -14.68
CA LEU A 71 -12.89 8.92 -15.85
C LEU A 71 -12.06 8.68 -17.12
N TYR A 72 -10.73 8.86 -17.03
CA TYR A 72 -9.80 8.68 -18.13
C TYR A 72 -9.80 7.24 -18.63
N ARG A 73 -9.68 6.26 -17.70
CA ARG A 73 -9.74 4.83 -18.02
C ARG A 73 -11.05 4.42 -18.66
N ALA A 74 -12.17 4.99 -18.19
CA ALA A 74 -13.48 4.65 -18.71
C ALA A 74 -13.78 5.28 -20.09
N LYS A 75 -13.26 6.48 -20.37
CA LYS A 75 -13.67 7.28 -21.54
C LYS A 75 -12.57 7.48 -22.57
N ALA A 76 -11.35 7.79 -22.15
CA ALA A 76 -10.24 8.09 -23.05
C ALA A 76 -9.42 6.84 -23.40
N SER A 77 -9.12 5.95 -22.44
CA SER A 77 -8.29 4.76 -22.69
C SER A 77 -8.83 3.82 -23.79
N PRO A 78 -10.15 3.60 -23.96
CA PRO A 78 -10.65 2.81 -25.09
C PRO A 78 -10.25 3.38 -26.45
N LEU A 79 -10.10 4.71 -26.58
CA LEU A 79 -9.68 5.35 -27.83
C LEU A 79 -8.28 4.94 -28.26
N LYS A 80 -7.39 4.57 -27.34
CA LYS A 80 -6.06 4.05 -27.68
C LYS A 80 -6.15 2.74 -28.47
N LEU A 81 -7.00 1.80 -28.02
CA LEU A 81 -7.20 0.52 -28.70
C LEU A 81 -7.85 0.74 -30.06
N GLU A 82 -8.84 1.63 -30.13
CA GLU A 82 -9.53 1.93 -31.38
C GLU A 82 -8.65 2.65 -32.40
N ALA A 83 -7.83 3.60 -31.96
CA ALA A 83 -6.85 4.26 -32.82
C ALA A 83 -5.79 3.26 -33.33
N THR A 84 -5.35 2.32 -32.50
CA THR A 84 -4.43 1.25 -32.93
C THR A 84 -5.11 0.31 -33.95
N ALA A 85 -6.38 -0.04 -33.74
CA ALA A 85 -7.14 -0.85 -34.68
C ALA A 85 -7.38 -0.12 -36.02
N LEU A 86 -7.71 1.17 -35.97
CA LEU A 86 -7.82 2.03 -37.15
C LEU A 86 -6.49 2.12 -37.91
N ALA A 87 -5.38 2.27 -37.20
CA ALA A 87 -4.06 2.31 -37.82
C ALA A 87 -3.72 1.01 -38.57
N SER A 88 -4.00 -0.13 -37.93
CA SER A 88 -3.81 -1.46 -38.53
C SER A 88 -4.70 -1.68 -39.77
N ALA A 89 -5.97 -1.27 -39.69
CA ALA A 89 -6.90 -1.34 -40.81
C ALA A 89 -6.44 -0.46 -41.99
N ALA A 90 -5.97 0.75 -41.70
CA ALA A 90 -5.45 1.67 -42.71
C ALA A 90 -4.15 1.15 -43.34
N ASP A 91 -3.20 0.65 -42.56
CA ASP A 91 -1.96 0.04 -43.08
C ASP A 91 -2.27 -1.17 -43.99
N LYS A 92 -3.23 -2.01 -43.60
CA LYS A 92 -3.70 -3.13 -44.44
C LYS A 92 -4.32 -2.62 -45.75
N ALA A 93 -5.13 -1.57 -45.71
CA ALA A 93 -5.73 -0.98 -46.90
C ALA A 93 -4.69 -0.32 -47.83
N ALA A 94 -3.63 0.27 -47.27
CA ALA A 94 -2.51 0.83 -48.03
C ALA A 94 -1.70 -0.25 -48.79
N LYS A 95 -1.60 -1.45 -48.22
CA LYS A 95 -0.85 -2.58 -48.78
C LYS A 95 -1.63 -3.41 -49.79
N ALA A 96 -2.90 -3.09 -50.05
CA ALA A 96 -3.71 -3.79 -51.04
C ALA A 96 -3.11 -3.64 -52.45
N LYS A 97 -3.08 -4.74 -53.22
CA LYS A 97 -2.43 -4.79 -54.55
C LYS A 97 -3.11 -3.87 -55.56
N ASP A 98 -4.42 -3.70 -55.43
CA ASP A 98 -5.32 -2.89 -56.25
C ASP A 98 -5.43 -1.43 -55.79
N ALA A 99 -4.80 -1.05 -54.66
CA ALA A 99 -4.87 0.31 -54.18
C ALA A 99 -4.07 1.28 -55.09
N ALA A 100 -4.78 2.23 -55.70
CA ALA A 100 -4.19 3.34 -56.44
C ALA A 100 -3.35 4.24 -55.51
N LYS A 101 -2.36 4.95 -56.06
CA LYS A 101 -1.43 5.81 -55.30
C LYS A 101 -2.15 6.78 -54.34
N PRO A 102 -3.20 7.53 -54.75
CA PRO A 102 -3.89 8.44 -53.83
C PRO A 102 -4.49 7.75 -52.60
N ARG A 103 -4.98 6.51 -52.76
CA ARG A 103 -5.51 5.70 -51.66
C ARG A 103 -4.41 5.19 -50.75
N LYS A 104 -3.28 4.76 -51.31
CA LYS A 104 -2.12 4.34 -50.51
C LYS A 104 -1.62 5.47 -49.64
N ASP A 105 -1.42 6.65 -50.23
CA ASP A 105 -0.94 7.84 -49.53
C ASP A 105 -1.92 8.26 -48.42
N ALA A 106 -3.24 8.22 -48.69
CA ALA A 106 -4.27 8.51 -47.70
C ALA A 106 -4.26 7.51 -46.53
N CYS A 107 -4.24 6.21 -46.82
CA CYS A 107 -4.23 5.16 -45.82
C CYS A 107 -2.96 5.17 -44.96
N THR A 108 -1.79 5.43 -45.56
CA THR A 108 -0.53 5.59 -44.82
C THR A 108 -0.59 6.79 -43.88
N LEU A 109 -1.17 7.91 -44.32
CA LEU A 109 -1.33 9.10 -43.47
C LEU A 109 -2.27 8.82 -42.29
N ILE A 110 -3.42 8.18 -42.51
CA ILE A 110 -4.34 7.77 -41.44
C ILE A 110 -3.63 6.84 -40.45
N ALA A 111 -2.89 5.83 -40.94
CA ALA A 111 -2.19 4.89 -40.07
C ALA A 111 -1.18 5.58 -39.15
N LYS A 112 -0.40 6.52 -39.70
CA LYS A 112 0.57 7.30 -38.96
C LYS A 112 -0.09 8.16 -37.88
N GLU A 113 -1.10 8.95 -38.24
CA GLU A 113 -1.76 9.87 -37.30
C GLU A 113 -2.55 9.11 -36.23
N ALA A 114 -3.15 7.97 -36.57
CA ALA A 114 -3.85 7.12 -35.60
C ALA A 114 -2.88 6.50 -34.56
N LEU A 115 -1.69 6.07 -34.98
CA LEU A 115 -0.66 5.62 -34.03
C LEU A 115 -0.13 6.74 -33.15
N ALA A 116 0.10 7.93 -33.70
CA ALA A 116 0.51 9.11 -32.94
C ALA A 116 -0.55 9.47 -31.88
N TYR A 117 -1.81 9.47 -32.28
CA TYR A 117 -2.95 9.69 -31.38
C TYR A 117 -3.03 8.61 -30.28
N ALA A 118 -2.90 7.32 -30.64
CA ALA A 118 -2.91 6.22 -29.67
C ALA A 118 -1.79 6.37 -28.62
N LYS A 119 -0.60 6.82 -29.05
CA LYS A 119 0.53 7.11 -28.16
C LYS A 119 0.23 8.28 -27.24
N ALA A 120 -0.36 9.36 -27.74
CA ALA A 120 -0.77 10.51 -26.94
C ALA A 120 -1.79 10.12 -25.86
N VAL A 121 -2.81 9.34 -26.22
CA VAL A 121 -3.79 8.79 -25.27
C VAL A 121 -3.12 7.86 -24.24
N GLY A 122 -2.10 7.10 -24.65
CA GLY A 122 -1.31 6.30 -23.71
C GLY A 122 -0.59 7.14 -22.66
N ALA A 123 0.03 8.24 -23.08
CA ALA A 123 0.80 9.13 -22.21
C ALA A 123 -0.08 9.97 -21.25
N GLY A 124 -1.39 10.06 -21.48
CA GLY A 124 -2.28 10.86 -20.63
C GLY A 124 -2.36 10.37 -19.19
N LEU A 125 -2.35 9.05 -18.93
CA LEU A 125 -2.32 8.51 -17.56
C LEU A 125 -1.02 8.87 -16.83
N ASP A 126 0.12 8.74 -17.53
CA ASP A 126 1.42 9.11 -16.96
C ASP A 126 1.48 10.61 -16.63
N ALA A 127 0.89 11.45 -17.49
CA ALA A 127 0.78 12.89 -17.25
C ALA A 127 -0.14 13.23 -16.07
N LEU A 128 -1.19 12.44 -15.82
CA LEU A 128 -2.07 12.60 -14.66
C LEU A 128 -1.29 12.35 -13.36
N GLU A 129 -0.56 11.24 -13.31
CA GLU A 129 0.26 10.84 -12.15
C GLU A 129 1.39 11.86 -11.91
N GLN A 130 2.09 12.29 -12.97
CA GLN A 130 3.13 13.31 -12.86
C GLN A 130 2.59 14.64 -12.32
N GLU A 131 1.37 15.04 -12.73
CA GLU A 131 0.72 16.24 -12.21
C GLU A 131 0.36 16.09 -10.73
N LEU A 132 -0.11 14.92 -10.29
CA LEU A 132 -0.34 14.63 -8.85
C LEU A 132 0.96 14.76 -8.05
N VAL A 133 2.03 14.09 -8.49
CA VAL A 133 3.33 14.13 -7.81
C VAL A 133 3.86 15.56 -7.73
N THR A 134 3.75 16.32 -8.82
CA THR A 134 4.18 17.73 -8.87
C THR A 134 3.33 18.58 -7.93
N ALA A 135 2.01 18.39 -7.91
CA ALA A 135 1.10 19.11 -7.04
C ALA A 135 1.38 18.82 -5.56
N LEU A 136 1.56 17.54 -5.19
CA LEU A 136 1.90 17.14 -3.82
C LEU A 136 3.24 17.71 -3.35
N LYS A 137 4.24 17.79 -4.25
CA LYS A 137 5.53 18.44 -3.95
C LYS A 137 5.42 19.96 -3.82
N ALA A 138 4.50 20.58 -4.55
CA ALA A 138 4.29 22.03 -4.55
C ALA A 138 3.37 22.51 -3.42
N LEU A 139 2.66 21.60 -2.75
CA LEU A 139 2.00 21.93 -1.50
C LEU A 139 3.05 22.54 -0.57
N PRO A 140 2.74 23.66 0.13
CA PRO A 140 3.59 24.08 1.21
C PRO A 140 3.69 22.87 2.11
N LYS A 141 4.90 22.31 2.25
CA LYS A 141 5.18 21.40 3.36
C LYS A 141 4.61 22.14 4.56
N GLU A 142 3.53 21.63 5.15
CA GLU A 142 2.99 22.19 6.39
C GLU A 142 4.21 22.37 7.26
N SER A 143 4.60 23.63 7.45
CA SER A 143 5.77 24.07 8.19
C SER A 143 6.59 22.91 8.78
N GLU A 144 7.55 22.41 8.00
CA GLU A 144 8.86 22.04 8.55
C GLU A 144 9.53 23.29 9.19
N SER A 145 8.85 24.45 9.29
CA SER A 145 9.24 25.57 10.13
C SER A 145 9.07 25.33 11.65
N ASP A 146 8.75 24.10 12.08
CA ASP A 146 9.00 23.59 13.45
C ASP A 146 9.89 22.32 13.46
N GLU A 147 10.32 21.79 12.30
CA GLU A 147 11.12 20.55 12.22
C GLU A 147 12.60 20.78 11.88
N GLU A 148 13.02 22.04 11.69
CA GLU A 148 14.44 22.47 11.68
C GLU A 148 14.99 22.80 13.09
N GLU A 149 14.23 22.60 14.18
CA GLU A 149 14.79 22.57 15.56
C GLU A 149 15.42 21.19 15.91
N GLY A 150 15.96 20.49 14.92
CA GLY A 150 16.31 19.06 15.02
C GLY A 150 17.52 18.71 15.89
N GLU A 151 18.34 19.66 16.33
CA GLU A 151 19.48 19.38 17.22
C GLU A 151 19.45 20.11 18.57
N ASP A 152 18.86 21.30 18.65
CA ASP A 152 18.91 22.15 19.86
C ASP A 152 17.58 22.33 20.59
N GLU A 153 16.56 21.52 20.27
CA GLU A 153 15.33 21.55 21.04
C GLU A 153 15.62 21.18 22.52
N PRO A 154 15.17 22.02 23.49
CA PRO A 154 15.45 21.81 24.89
C PRO A 154 14.72 20.56 25.40
N ALA A 155 15.35 19.85 26.33
CA ALA A 155 14.86 18.55 26.81
C ALA A 155 13.46 18.63 27.47
N ASN A 156 13.09 19.78 28.03
CA ASN A 156 11.76 20.03 28.58
C ASN A 156 10.64 19.97 27.52
N ALA A 157 10.89 20.38 26.28
CA ALA A 157 9.91 20.31 25.18
C ALA A 157 9.64 18.86 24.73
N LEU A 158 10.58 17.95 24.96
CA LEU A 158 10.39 16.51 24.72
C LEU A 158 9.47 15.85 25.76
N LEU A 159 9.29 16.48 26.92
CA LEU A 159 8.47 15.97 28.03
C LEU A 159 7.04 16.54 28.06
N ASP A 160 6.66 17.32 27.05
CA ASP A 160 5.32 17.88 26.92
C ASP A 160 4.26 16.76 26.71
N PRO A 161 3.26 16.61 27.60
CA PRO A 161 2.18 15.65 27.45
C PRO A 161 1.40 15.80 26.14
N ASP A 162 1.18 17.01 25.64
CA ASP A 162 0.40 17.24 24.42
C ASP A 162 1.16 16.76 23.18
N ARG A 163 2.48 16.91 23.18
CA ARG A 163 3.36 16.36 22.15
C ARG A 163 3.37 14.84 22.17
N LEU A 164 3.48 14.23 23.34
CA LEU A 164 3.39 12.77 23.50
C LEU A 164 2.03 12.27 22.96
N LEU A 165 0.93 12.92 23.34
CA LEU A 165 -0.40 12.59 22.86
C LEU A 165 -0.52 12.71 21.33
N LYS A 166 0.03 13.79 20.74
CA LYS A 166 0.04 14.00 19.28
C LYS A 166 0.75 12.85 18.57
N GLN A 167 1.94 12.45 19.03
CA GLN A 167 2.70 11.35 18.41
C GLN A 167 1.98 9.99 18.57
N LEU A 168 1.42 9.70 19.75
CA LEU A 168 0.66 8.47 19.97
C LEU A 168 -0.60 8.40 19.07
N LYS A 169 -1.31 9.50 18.87
CA LYS A 169 -2.44 9.58 17.92
C LYS A 169 -2.00 9.32 16.48
N LEU A 170 -0.85 9.86 16.07
CA LEU A 170 -0.29 9.63 14.73
C LEU A 170 0.10 8.16 14.53
N CYS A 171 0.77 7.53 15.50
CA CYS A 171 1.06 6.10 15.46
C CYS A 171 -0.20 5.22 15.48
N LYS A 172 -1.28 5.65 16.13
CA LYS A 172 -2.57 4.94 16.09
C LYS A 172 -3.26 5.03 14.73
N ALA A 173 -3.15 6.19 14.07
CA ALA A 173 -3.75 6.41 12.75
C ALA A 173 -3.00 5.67 11.63
N ASP A 174 -1.70 5.44 11.81
CA ASP A 174 -0.83 4.74 10.87
C ASP A 174 -0.07 3.60 11.57
N PRO A 175 -0.57 2.34 11.48
CA PRO A 175 0.06 1.19 12.11
C PRO A 175 1.48 0.88 11.62
N ALA A 176 1.86 1.36 10.43
CA ALA A 176 3.21 1.21 9.90
C ALA A 176 4.20 2.23 10.49
N ARG A 177 3.69 3.29 11.12
CA ARG A 177 4.51 4.37 11.70
C ARG A 177 5.23 3.90 12.95
N GLN A 178 6.55 4.02 12.92
CA GLN A 178 7.44 3.80 14.06
C GLN A 178 8.06 5.12 14.50
N VAL A 179 8.19 5.32 15.80
CA VAL A 179 8.86 6.49 16.39
C VAL A 179 9.88 6.03 17.42
N PHE A 180 10.95 6.81 17.63
CA PHE A 180 11.88 6.55 18.71
C PHE A 180 11.26 6.94 20.04
N PHE A 181 11.59 6.20 21.09
CA PHE A 181 11.20 6.56 22.46
C PHE A 181 12.40 6.58 23.40
N ALA A 182 12.29 7.36 24.46
CA ALA A 182 13.16 7.35 25.63
C ALA A 182 12.29 7.38 26.89
N TYR A 183 12.55 6.44 27.78
CA TYR A 183 11.84 6.25 29.04
C TYR A 183 12.84 6.39 30.20
N LEU A 184 12.56 7.26 31.17
CA LEU A 184 13.38 7.46 32.37
C LEU A 184 12.59 7.17 33.63
N ASP A 185 13.20 6.45 34.57
CA ASP A 185 12.54 6.02 35.80
C ASP A 185 13.55 5.74 36.93
N ASN A 186 13.34 6.33 38.10
CA ASN A 186 14.17 6.15 39.30
C ASN A 186 13.45 5.43 40.45
N ASN A 187 12.24 4.91 40.23
CA ASN A 187 11.37 4.29 41.25
C ASN A 187 10.89 5.19 42.41
N LYS A 188 11.22 6.48 42.38
CA LYS A 188 10.81 7.45 43.41
C LYS A 188 9.80 8.44 42.87
N ASP A 189 10.03 8.91 41.64
CA ASP A 189 9.22 9.90 40.95
C ASP A 189 8.38 9.25 39.84
N ASP A 190 7.44 10.03 39.30
CA ASP A 190 6.70 9.68 38.09
C ASP A 190 7.69 9.42 36.94
N PRO A 191 7.55 8.31 36.20
CA PRO A 191 8.45 8.06 35.09
C PRO A 191 8.14 8.98 33.91
N HIS A 192 9.17 9.31 33.15
CA HIS A 192 9.09 10.18 32.00
C HIS A 192 9.14 9.36 30.71
N LEU A 193 8.32 9.73 29.72
CA LEU A 193 8.32 9.15 28.38
C LEU A 193 8.36 10.27 27.35
N ALA A 194 9.38 10.27 26.50
CA ALA A 194 9.47 11.11 25.33
C ALA A 194 9.44 10.26 24.06
N VAL A 195 8.86 10.79 23.00
CA VAL A 195 8.78 10.14 21.68
C VAL A 195 9.12 11.14 20.57
N HIS A 196 9.91 10.71 19.59
CA HIS A 196 10.30 11.55 18.45
C HIS A 196 10.43 10.73 17.16
N PRO A 197 9.97 11.23 16.01
CA PRO A 197 10.09 10.50 14.72
C PRO A 197 11.49 10.47 14.11
N ARG A 198 12.47 11.20 14.67
CA ARG A 198 13.78 11.48 14.01
C ARG A 198 14.94 11.40 15.00
N THR A 199 14.81 11.99 16.19
CA THR A 199 15.84 11.89 17.23
C THR A 199 15.88 10.49 17.80
N ASN A 200 17.01 9.80 17.61
CA ASN A 200 17.17 8.44 18.10
C ASN A 200 17.01 8.36 19.64
N GLY A 201 16.58 7.21 20.14
CA GLY A 201 16.27 7.01 21.55
C GLY A 201 17.45 7.26 22.50
N ARG A 202 18.68 6.97 22.06
CA ARG A 202 19.90 7.19 22.84
C ARG A 202 20.19 8.68 23.03
N SER A 203 20.09 9.48 21.97
CA SER A 203 20.27 10.94 22.00
C SER A 203 19.19 11.60 22.84
N MET A 204 17.92 11.18 22.70
CA MET A 204 16.85 11.67 23.57
C MET A 204 17.12 11.34 25.04
N THR A 205 17.53 10.10 25.35
CA THR A 205 17.88 9.69 26.71
C THR A 205 18.98 10.56 27.29
N ALA A 206 20.05 10.83 26.53
CA ALA A 206 21.15 11.69 26.99
C ALA A 206 20.69 13.11 27.30
N LYS A 207 19.83 13.71 26.46
CA LYS A 207 19.24 15.03 26.69
C LYS A 207 18.37 15.05 27.95
N LEU A 208 17.50 14.06 28.11
CA LEU A 208 16.59 13.97 29.26
C LEU A 208 17.33 13.69 30.58
N VAL A 209 18.39 12.86 30.56
CA VAL A 209 19.22 12.59 31.75
C VAL A 209 19.87 13.88 32.26
N LYS A 210 20.33 14.76 31.34
CA LYS A 210 20.94 16.04 31.69
C LYS A 210 19.95 16.99 32.37
N ASP A 211 18.70 16.98 31.93
CA ASP A 211 17.67 17.94 32.37
C ASP A 211 16.92 17.47 33.62
N VAL A 212 16.56 16.18 33.65
CA VAL A 212 15.76 15.57 34.74
C VAL A 212 16.66 14.96 35.83
N GLY A 213 17.91 14.60 35.51
CA GLY A 213 18.85 13.98 36.44
C GLY A 213 18.64 12.48 36.70
N ILE A 214 17.65 11.85 36.06
CA ILE A 214 17.39 10.40 36.17
C ILE A 214 18.28 9.64 35.18
N LYS A 215 19.18 8.79 35.69
CA LYS A 215 20.18 8.06 34.86
C LYS A 215 19.71 6.68 34.39
N THR A 216 18.61 6.18 34.93
CA THR A 216 18.08 4.83 34.65
C THR A 216 16.89 4.92 33.73
N GLY A 217 16.88 4.08 32.70
CA GLY A 217 15.86 4.14 31.66
C GLY A 217 16.01 3.08 30.57
N ALA A 218 15.12 3.16 29.60
CA ALA A 218 15.08 2.33 28.40
C ALA A 218 14.80 3.20 27.18
N PHE A 219 15.27 2.78 26.01
CA PHE A 219 15.03 3.48 24.76
C PHE A 219 14.98 2.49 23.60
N GLY A 220 14.44 2.94 22.47
CA GLY A 220 14.31 2.13 21.26
C GLY A 220 13.19 2.63 20.35
N LEU A 221 12.45 1.72 19.73
CA LEU A 221 11.33 2.04 18.83
C LEU A 221 9.97 1.73 19.47
N LEU A 222 8.99 2.57 19.17
CA LEU A 222 7.62 2.47 19.61
C LEU A 222 6.71 2.44 18.39
N SER A 223 5.76 1.50 18.38
CA SER A 223 4.68 1.45 17.40
C SER A 223 3.36 1.09 18.07
N LEU A 224 2.24 1.40 17.41
CA LEU A 224 0.91 1.09 17.87
C LEU A 224 0.16 0.23 16.84
N ASP A 225 -0.41 -0.88 17.30
CA ASP A 225 -1.33 -1.71 16.52
C ASP A 225 -2.69 -1.74 17.23
N GLY A 226 -3.58 -0.83 16.84
CA GLY A 226 -4.86 -0.60 17.51
C GLY A 226 -4.70 -0.11 18.96
N MET A 227 -4.81 -1.03 19.93
CA MET A 227 -4.62 -0.78 21.37
C MET A 227 -3.38 -1.49 21.94
N LEU A 228 -2.58 -2.14 21.09
CA LEU A 228 -1.32 -2.76 21.45
C LEU A 228 -0.18 -1.75 21.27
N LEU A 229 0.45 -1.36 22.38
CA LEU A 229 1.71 -0.63 22.38
C LEU A 229 2.86 -1.63 22.25
N LYS A 230 3.57 -1.61 21.12
CA LYS A 230 4.78 -2.42 20.92
C LYS A 230 6.02 -1.56 21.17
N LEU A 231 6.91 -2.04 22.02
CA LEU A 231 8.19 -1.43 22.35
C LEU A 231 9.31 -2.37 21.92
N VAL A 232 10.14 -1.94 20.98
CA VAL A 232 11.38 -2.61 20.62
C VAL A 232 12.50 -1.95 21.42
N VAL A 233 13.11 -2.68 22.35
CA VAL A 233 14.18 -2.15 23.21
C VAL A 233 15.54 -2.69 22.82
N GLU A 234 16.55 -1.82 22.87
CA GLU A 234 17.95 -2.24 22.70
C GLU A 234 18.45 -3.01 23.93
N LYS A 235 17.94 -2.67 25.13
CA LYS A 235 18.33 -3.31 26.40
C LYS A 235 17.11 -3.61 27.26
N LYS A 236 17.05 -4.84 27.80
CA LYS A 236 15.99 -5.27 28.72
C LYS A 236 15.91 -4.34 29.93
N TYR A 237 14.71 -3.85 30.23
CA TYR A 237 14.42 -3.01 31.39
C TYR A 237 13.24 -3.60 32.17
N GLY A 238 13.49 -4.04 33.41
CA GLY A 238 12.48 -4.69 34.24
C GLY A 238 11.37 -3.74 34.65
N GLY A 239 10.11 -4.19 34.56
CA GLY A 239 8.94 -3.40 34.98
C GLY A 239 8.50 -2.32 33.99
N LEU A 240 9.18 -2.18 32.83
CA LEU A 240 8.84 -1.19 31.81
C LEU A 240 7.38 -1.29 31.37
N VAL A 241 6.90 -2.50 31.08
CA VAL A 241 5.55 -2.76 30.57
C VAL A 241 4.44 -2.25 31.49
N LYS A 242 4.67 -2.23 32.81
CA LYS A 242 3.71 -1.73 33.80
C LYS A 242 3.80 -0.22 33.97
N ARG A 243 5.03 0.30 34.07
CA ARG A 243 5.27 1.69 34.47
C ARG A 243 5.18 2.69 33.33
N ILE A 244 5.40 2.25 32.08
CA ILE A 244 5.22 3.11 30.90
C ILE A 244 3.76 3.58 30.73
N ARG A 245 2.79 2.87 31.30
CA ARG A 245 1.39 3.28 31.30
C ARG A 245 1.14 4.61 32.04
N ILE A 246 1.97 4.94 33.04
CA ILE A 246 1.80 6.15 33.86
C ILE A 246 1.85 7.43 32.99
N PRO A 247 2.93 7.71 32.23
CA PRO A 247 2.98 8.91 31.38
C PRO A 247 1.97 8.87 30.23
N ILE A 248 1.63 7.68 29.70
CA ILE A 248 0.64 7.51 28.63
C ILE A 248 -0.77 7.86 29.12
N ARG A 249 -1.16 7.41 30.32
CA ARG A 249 -2.44 7.80 30.94
C ARG A 249 -2.45 9.28 31.30
N LYS A 250 -1.31 9.82 31.76
CA LYS A 250 -1.16 11.25 32.12
C LYS A 250 -1.36 12.18 30.93
N CYS A 251 -0.96 11.77 29.71
CA CYS A 251 -1.26 12.51 28.48
C CYS A 251 -2.66 12.25 27.90
N GLY A 252 -3.51 11.47 28.58
CA GLY A 252 -4.88 11.19 28.15
C GLY A 252 -5.02 10.13 27.06
N PHE A 253 -3.97 9.36 26.79
CA PHE A 253 -4.02 8.25 25.83
C PHE A 253 -4.32 6.92 26.54
N LYS A 254 -5.08 6.02 25.87
CA LYS A 254 -5.46 4.71 26.41
C LYS A 254 -4.87 3.59 25.56
N ILE A 255 -4.32 2.58 26.22
CA ILE A 255 -3.73 1.38 25.61
C ILE A 255 -4.26 0.15 26.32
N GLY A 256 -4.49 -0.94 25.59
CA GLY A 256 -4.97 -2.20 26.18
C GLY A 256 -3.81 -3.09 26.62
N LYS A 257 -2.83 -3.27 25.74
CA LYS A 257 -1.71 -4.18 25.94
C LYS A 257 -0.39 -3.47 25.69
N VAL A 258 0.62 -3.78 26.49
CA VAL A 258 2.02 -3.41 26.24
C VAL A 258 2.81 -4.68 25.93
N LEU A 259 3.50 -4.69 24.80
CA LEU A 259 4.36 -5.78 24.36
C LEU A 259 5.79 -5.26 24.23
N LEU A 260 6.69 -5.84 25.02
CA LEU A 260 8.12 -5.56 24.96
C LEU A 260 8.80 -6.65 24.12
N VAL A 261 9.52 -6.23 23.08
CA VAL A 261 10.31 -7.11 22.22
C VAL A 261 11.76 -6.63 22.16
N ASP A 262 12.68 -7.52 21.86
CA ASP A 262 14.05 -7.15 21.47
C ASP A 262 14.14 -6.81 19.98
N GLU A 263 15.35 -6.45 19.53
CA GLU A 263 15.65 -6.14 18.12
C GLU A 263 15.41 -7.32 17.17
N ALA A 264 15.49 -8.56 17.68
CA ALA A 264 15.18 -9.78 16.92
C ALA A 264 13.67 -10.07 16.85
N GLY A 265 12.84 -9.25 17.52
CA GLY A 265 11.40 -9.45 17.60
C GLY A 265 10.95 -10.50 18.62
N GLN A 266 11.86 -11.03 19.44
CA GLN A 266 11.52 -11.95 20.51
C GLN A 266 10.83 -11.20 21.66
N THR A 267 9.71 -11.74 22.13
CA THR A 267 8.99 -11.19 23.28
C THR A 267 9.81 -11.30 24.56
N LEU A 268 10.10 -10.16 25.18
CA LEU A 268 10.82 -10.06 26.44
C LEU A 268 9.87 -10.00 27.65
N ASP A 269 8.76 -9.27 27.51
CA ASP A 269 7.75 -9.05 28.55
C ASP A 269 6.42 -8.60 27.93
N GLN A 270 5.31 -8.80 28.63
CA GLN A 270 3.99 -8.32 28.19
C GLN A 270 3.08 -8.03 29.39
N ASP A 271 2.24 -7.02 29.26
CA ASP A 271 1.26 -6.62 30.28
C ASP A 271 -0.09 -6.31 29.61
N ASP A 272 -1.16 -6.96 30.09
CA ASP A 272 -2.54 -6.77 29.63
C ASP A 272 -3.30 -5.99 30.74
N GLU A 273 -3.90 -4.83 30.42
CA GLU A 273 -4.45 -3.90 31.45
C GLU A 273 -5.71 -4.43 32.17
N ASP A 274 -6.27 -5.56 31.74
CA ASP A 274 -7.58 -6.07 32.19
C ASP A 274 -7.52 -6.93 33.47
N SER A 275 -6.62 -6.62 34.41
CA SER A 275 -6.48 -7.47 35.61
C SER A 275 -6.44 -6.76 36.97
N ALA A 276 -6.97 -5.53 37.10
CA ALA A 276 -7.09 -4.92 38.44
C ALA A 276 -8.15 -3.81 38.58
N THR A 277 -9.44 -4.17 38.76
CA THR A 277 -10.32 -3.75 39.89
C THR A 277 -11.77 -4.24 39.72
N THR A 278 -11.95 -5.55 39.82
CA THR A 278 -13.20 -6.18 40.27
C THR A 278 -12.80 -7.16 41.38
N PRO A 279 -13.50 -7.23 42.53
CA PRO A 279 -13.10 -8.10 43.63
C PRO A 279 -13.05 -9.56 43.18
N GLU A 280 -11.86 -10.14 43.29
CA GLU A 280 -11.53 -11.55 43.47
C GLU A 280 -12.69 -12.55 43.32
N ALA A 281 -13.03 -12.86 42.07
CA ALA A 281 -13.42 -14.20 41.70
C ALA A 281 -12.17 -14.90 41.14
N ALA A 282 -11.87 -16.08 41.66
CA ALA A 282 -10.72 -16.90 41.30
C ALA A 282 -10.44 -16.90 39.77
N PRO A 283 -9.16 -16.91 39.34
CA PRO A 283 -8.81 -16.86 37.93
C PRO A 283 -9.51 -18.01 37.22
N THR A 284 -10.53 -17.67 36.44
CA THR A 284 -11.16 -18.63 35.54
C THR A 284 -10.07 -18.97 34.54
N ALA A 285 -9.53 -20.19 34.65
CA ALA A 285 -8.50 -20.70 33.76
C ALA A 285 -8.86 -20.30 32.33
N ALA A 286 -8.06 -19.40 31.74
CA ALA A 286 -8.25 -18.96 30.37
C ALA A 286 -8.35 -20.23 29.52
N THR A 287 -9.57 -20.51 29.07
CA THR A 287 -9.90 -21.78 28.46
C THR A 287 -9.03 -21.88 27.22
N LYS A 288 -8.05 -22.79 27.23
CA LYS A 288 -7.21 -23.04 26.06
C LYS A 288 -8.17 -23.23 24.88
N PRO A 289 -8.02 -22.45 23.79
CA PRO A 289 -8.93 -22.56 22.66
C PRO A 289 -8.97 -24.02 22.22
N ALA A 290 -10.18 -24.54 22.03
CA ALA A 290 -10.33 -25.93 21.63
C ALA A 290 -9.69 -26.11 20.25
N ALA A 291 -9.16 -27.31 19.97
CA ALA A 291 -8.56 -27.61 18.66
C ALA A 291 -9.54 -27.30 17.49
N GLY A 292 -10.85 -27.45 17.72
CA GLY A 292 -11.89 -27.08 16.77
C GLY A 292 -11.90 -25.59 16.42
N ASP A 293 -11.76 -24.69 17.41
CA ASP A 293 -11.73 -23.25 17.18
C ASP A 293 -10.49 -22.85 16.38
N LEU A 294 -9.36 -23.48 16.68
CA LEU A 294 -8.10 -23.25 15.96
C LEU A 294 -8.13 -23.79 14.53
N LEU A 295 -8.86 -24.88 14.26
CA LEU A 295 -9.09 -25.38 12.90
C LEU A 295 -9.97 -24.43 12.08
N GLN A 296 -10.99 -23.82 12.69
CA GLN A 296 -11.79 -22.77 12.03
C GLN A 296 -10.96 -21.53 11.73
N LEU A 297 -10.12 -21.11 12.68
CA LEU A 297 -9.18 -20.01 12.48
C LEU A 297 -8.19 -20.31 11.35
N TRP A 298 -7.65 -21.52 11.29
CA TRP A 298 -6.79 -21.97 10.19
C TRP A 298 -7.52 -21.89 8.84
N ALA A 299 -8.73 -22.44 8.74
CA ALA A 299 -9.51 -22.41 7.52
C ALA A 299 -9.74 -20.97 7.03
N LYS A 300 -10.03 -20.04 7.94
CA LYS A 300 -10.17 -18.62 7.62
C LYS A 300 -8.87 -18.03 7.07
N VAL A 301 -7.77 -18.10 7.82
CA VAL A 301 -6.48 -17.51 7.43
C VAL A 301 -5.95 -18.13 6.13
N ARG A 302 -6.14 -19.44 5.96
CA ARG A 302 -5.84 -20.14 4.70
C ARG A 302 -6.65 -19.59 3.53
N ASN A 303 -7.96 -19.41 3.68
CA ASN A 303 -8.81 -18.93 2.59
C ASN A 303 -8.45 -17.50 2.20
N ASP A 304 -8.10 -16.65 3.18
CA ASP A 304 -7.60 -15.29 2.92
C ASP A 304 -6.29 -15.34 2.12
N ALA A 305 -5.31 -16.15 2.55
CA ALA A 305 -4.05 -16.34 1.83
C ALA A 305 -4.25 -16.90 0.41
N VAL A 306 -5.12 -17.90 0.23
CA VAL A 306 -5.46 -18.45 -1.08
C VAL A 306 -6.14 -17.42 -1.98
N GLY A 307 -6.98 -16.54 -1.41
CA GLY A 307 -7.59 -15.43 -2.13
C GLY A 307 -6.56 -14.44 -2.67
N ILE A 308 -5.61 -14.04 -1.82
CA ILE A 308 -4.49 -13.16 -2.17
C ILE A 308 -3.65 -13.78 -3.30
N LEU A 309 -3.21 -15.03 -3.13
CA LEU A 309 -2.41 -15.76 -4.12
C LEU A 309 -3.10 -15.84 -5.48
N LYS A 310 -4.41 -16.13 -5.50
CA LYS A 310 -5.18 -16.17 -6.75
C LYS A 310 -5.31 -14.80 -7.42
N GLY A 311 -5.42 -13.73 -6.63
CA GLY A 311 -5.41 -12.35 -7.14
C GLY A 311 -4.09 -12.05 -7.85
N VAL A 312 -2.97 -12.32 -7.18
CA VAL A 312 -1.63 -12.07 -7.73
C VAL A 312 -1.36 -12.91 -8.96
N ALA A 313 -1.75 -14.20 -8.97
CA ALA A 313 -1.64 -15.04 -10.16
C ALA A 313 -2.44 -14.49 -11.35
N LYS A 314 -3.62 -13.91 -11.10
CA LYS A 314 -4.42 -13.27 -12.15
C LYS A 314 -3.71 -12.02 -12.68
N ASP A 315 -3.22 -11.16 -11.80
CA ASP A 315 -2.52 -9.93 -12.18
C ASP A 315 -1.27 -10.23 -13.01
N ILE A 316 -0.47 -11.24 -12.61
CA ILE A 316 0.71 -11.70 -13.36
C ILE A 316 0.33 -12.23 -14.75
N ALA A 317 -0.76 -13.00 -14.85
CA ALA A 317 -1.21 -13.53 -16.14
C ALA A 317 -1.63 -12.43 -17.12
N GLU A 318 -2.12 -11.29 -16.62
CA GLU A 318 -2.53 -10.14 -17.44
C GLU A 318 -1.33 -9.36 -18.03
N LEU A 319 -0.13 -9.45 -17.42
CA LEU A 319 1.08 -8.75 -17.87
C LEU A 319 1.66 -9.30 -19.18
N LYS A 320 1.31 -10.53 -19.58
CA LYS A 320 1.81 -11.22 -20.78
C LYS A 320 3.35 -11.31 -20.86
N ASP A 321 4.00 -11.34 -19.71
CA ASP A 321 5.45 -11.52 -19.62
C ASP A 321 5.85 -12.98 -19.97
N PRO A 322 6.97 -13.24 -20.66
CA PRO A 322 7.41 -14.61 -20.95
C PRO A 322 7.54 -15.52 -19.72
N GLU A 323 7.83 -14.96 -18.53
CA GLU A 323 7.98 -15.70 -17.28
C GLU A 323 6.66 -15.81 -16.47
N SER A 324 5.61 -15.06 -16.86
CA SER A 324 4.32 -15.04 -16.16
C SER A 324 3.71 -16.44 -15.98
N ALA A 325 3.87 -17.32 -16.97
CA ALA A 325 3.37 -18.70 -16.90
C ALA A 325 4.07 -19.52 -15.80
N LYS A 326 5.37 -19.28 -15.57
CA LYS A 326 6.14 -19.95 -14.53
C LYS A 326 5.71 -19.47 -13.15
N ALA A 327 5.64 -18.15 -12.94
CA ALA A 327 5.19 -17.57 -11.67
C ALA A 327 3.76 -17.99 -11.30
N VAL A 328 2.83 -18.01 -12.27
CA VAL A 328 1.45 -18.50 -12.05
C VAL A 328 1.43 -19.98 -11.64
N MET A 329 2.33 -20.79 -12.20
CA MET A 329 2.46 -22.21 -11.87
C MET A 329 2.96 -22.41 -10.44
N GLU A 330 3.99 -21.65 -10.03
CA GLU A 330 4.55 -21.66 -8.67
C GLU A 330 3.50 -21.24 -7.63
N ILE A 331 2.79 -20.13 -7.86
CA ILE A 331 1.68 -19.69 -7.00
C ILE A 331 0.60 -20.78 -6.90
N SER A 332 0.24 -21.40 -8.02
CA SER A 332 -0.74 -22.49 -8.05
C SER A 332 -0.27 -23.73 -7.28
N ALA A 333 1.03 -24.01 -7.25
CA ALA A 333 1.60 -25.09 -6.46
C ALA A 333 1.47 -24.80 -4.95
N VAL A 334 1.77 -23.57 -4.51
CA VAL A 334 1.59 -23.14 -3.11
C VAL A 334 0.13 -23.30 -2.67
N VAL A 335 -0.83 -22.84 -3.48
CA VAL A 335 -2.27 -22.98 -3.19
C VAL A 335 -2.69 -24.45 -3.03
N LYS A 336 -2.14 -25.36 -3.85
CA LYS A 336 -2.46 -26.80 -3.78
C LYS A 336 -1.86 -27.48 -2.54
N ASN A 337 -0.69 -27.03 -2.10
CA ASN A 337 0.01 -27.59 -0.94
C ASN A 337 -0.51 -27.06 0.41
N LEU A 338 -1.45 -26.10 0.42
CA LEU A 338 -2.14 -25.64 1.62
C LEU A 338 -3.43 -26.46 1.86
N PRO A 339 -3.43 -27.49 2.72
CA PRO A 339 -4.61 -28.31 2.98
C PRO A 339 -5.65 -27.54 3.78
N ALA A 340 -6.93 -27.86 3.57
CA ALA A 340 -8.03 -27.22 4.28
C ALA A 340 -7.98 -27.50 5.79
N GLU A 341 -7.55 -28.69 6.20
CA GLU A 341 -7.62 -29.15 7.59
C GLU A 341 -6.40 -30.02 7.98
N PRO A 342 -5.36 -29.45 8.61
CA PRO A 342 -4.27 -30.22 9.21
C PRO A 342 -4.73 -30.78 10.57
N ARG A 343 -5.19 -32.02 10.56
CA ARG A 343 -5.82 -32.67 11.73
C ARG A 343 -4.82 -33.37 12.66
N THR A 344 -3.59 -33.61 12.22
CA THR A 344 -2.58 -34.31 13.01
C THR A 344 -1.38 -33.40 13.32
N SER A 345 -0.71 -33.66 14.45
CA SER A 345 0.51 -32.94 14.84
C SER A 345 1.59 -33.05 13.75
N GLN A 346 1.72 -34.23 13.13
CA GLN A 346 2.62 -34.45 11.99
C GLN A 346 2.29 -33.56 10.79
N GLN A 347 1.01 -33.45 10.39
CA GLN A 347 0.60 -32.58 9.28
C GLN A 347 0.91 -31.11 9.58
N VAL A 348 0.68 -30.67 10.82
CA VAL A 348 1.02 -29.31 11.24
C VAL A 348 2.53 -29.07 11.17
N ALA A 349 3.35 -30.01 11.65
CA ALA A 349 4.80 -29.90 11.59
C ALA A 349 5.34 -29.88 10.15
N GLU A 350 4.79 -30.71 9.26
CA GLU A 350 5.13 -30.73 7.84
C GLU A 350 4.77 -29.39 7.16
N LEU A 351 3.60 -28.83 7.46
CA LEU A 351 3.19 -27.52 6.95
C LEU A 351 4.04 -26.38 7.48
N VAL A 352 4.42 -26.40 8.77
CA VAL A 352 5.33 -25.41 9.32
C VAL A 352 6.66 -25.47 8.58
N ARG A 353 7.22 -26.67 8.36
CA ARG A 353 8.47 -26.84 7.60
C ARG A 353 8.34 -26.34 6.17
N TYR A 354 7.24 -26.67 5.49
CA TYR A 354 6.97 -26.23 4.12
C TYR A 354 6.89 -24.70 4.05
N LEU A 355 6.05 -24.07 4.88
CA LEU A 355 5.87 -22.63 4.89
C LEU A 355 7.11 -21.85 5.33
N ASP A 356 7.99 -22.47 6.13
CA ASP A 356 9.17 -21.80 6.65
C ASP A 356 10.40 -21.94 5.74
N LYS A 357 10.56 -23.10 5.08
CA LYS A 357 11.81 -23.48 4.40
C LYS A 357 11.72 -23.69 2.90
N ASP A 358 10.52 -23.72 2.32
CA ASP A 358 10.37 -23.91 0.87
C ASP A 358 10.63 -22.59 0.12
N ASP A 359 11.65 -22.59 -0.73
CA ASP A 359 12.08 -21.40 -1.47
C ASP A 359 10.96 -20.82 -2.35
N VAL A 360 10.12 -21.67 -2.94
CA VAL A 360 8.99 -21.20 -3.76
C VAL A 360 7.97 -20.46 -2.91
N VAL A 361 7.73 -20.91 -1.68
CA VAL A 361 6.84 -20.19 -0.74
C VAL A 361 7.43 -18.85 -0.34
N LEU A 362 8.75 -18.78 -0.13
CA LEU A 362 9.46 -17.53 0.18
C LEU A 362 9.30 -16.53 -0.96
N ASP A 363 9.66 -16.90 -2.18
CA ASP A 363 9.56 -16.05 -3.37
C ASP A 363 8.12 -15.57 -3.57
N VAL A 364 7.15 -16.48 -3.52
CA VAL A 364 5.73 -16.14 -3.66
C VAL A 364 5.25 -15.18 -2.57
N SER A 365 5.74 -15.28 -1.34
CA SER A 365 5.36 -14.38 -0.25
C SER A 365 5.96 -12.98 -0.39
N GLU A 366 7.14 -12.86 -1.00
CA GLU A 366 7.70 -11.56 -1.36
C GLU A 366 6.88 -10.87 -2.47
N PHE A 367 6.35 -11.65 -3.41
CA PHE A 367 5.48 -11.13 -4.48
C PHE A 367 4.05 -10.82 -4.02
N ALA A 368 3.45 -11.66 -3.17
CA ALA A 368 2.00 -11.67 -2.91
C ALA A 368 1.58 -11.04 -1.58
N SER A 369 2.41 -10.21 -0.95
CA SER A 369 2.31 -9.86 0.48
C SER A 369 2.60 -11.06 1.40
N ASP A 370 3.08 -10.79 2.61
CA ASP A 370 3.49 -11.84 3.55
C ASP A 370 2.31 -12.74 3.99
N ILE A 371 2.15 -13.86 3.29
CA ILE A 371 1.19 -14.91 3.62
C ILE A 371 1.69 -15.87 4.71
N ARG A 372 3.00 -15.93 4.95
CA ARG A 372 3.64 -16.92 5.85
C ARG A 372 3.35 -16.62 7.29
N THR A 373 3.59 -15.38 7.72
CA THR A 373 3.45 -14.97 9.12
C THR A 373 2.08 -15.28 9.72
N PRO A 374 0.94 -14.93 9.08
CA PRO A 374 -0.37 -15.25 9.65
C PRO A 374 -0.65 -16.76 9.68
N LEU A 375 -0.21 -17.53 8.68
CA LEU A 375 -0.38 -18.99 8.64
C LEU A 375 0.45 -19.69 9.72
N LEU A 376 1.74 -19.37 9.83
CA LEU A 376 2.65 -19.94 10.82
C LEU A 376 2.18 -19.65 12.26
N LYS A 377 1.62 -18.46 12.51
CA LYS A 377 1.07 -18.09 13.82
C LYS A 377 -0.07 -19.03 14.24
N VAL A 378 -0.97 -19.39 13.33
CA VAL A 378 -2.09 -20.30 13.63
C VAL A 378 -1.61 -21.74 13.77
N LEU A 379 -0.69 -22.19 12.90
CA LEU A 379 -0.09 -23.53 13.00
C LEU A 379 0.65 -23.74 14.32
N ALA A 380 1.36 -22.72 14.82
CA ALA A 380 2.01 -22.78 16.12
C ALA A 380 1.03 -22.95 17.29
N GLN A 381 -0.21 -22.45 17.16
CA GLN A 381 -1.27 -22.66 18.15
C GLN A 381 -1.89 -24.06 18.00
N LEU A 382 -2.17 -24.48 16.77
CA LEU A 382 -2.67 -25.83 16.47
C LEU A 382 -1.73 -26.92 16.99
N HIS A 383 -0.42 -26.76 16.76
CA HIS A 383 0.59 -27.71 17.24
C HIS A 383 0.56 -27.88 18.77
N LYS A 384 0.22 -26.84 19.52
CA LYS A 384 0.10 -26.90 21.00
C LYS A 384 -1.22 -27.51 21.48
N ALA A 385 -2.25 -27.51 20.64
CA ALA A 385 -3.60 -27.95 20.98
C ALA A 385 -3.89 -29.39 20.54
N LEU A 386 -3.18 -29.89 19.53
CA LEU A 386 -3.32 -31.28 19.08
C LEU A 386 -2.58 -32.24 20.01
N PRO A 387 -3.13 -33.45 20.25
CA PRO A 387 -2.41 -34.50 20.95
C PRO A 387 -1.14 -34.88 20.16
N ALA A 388 -0.08 -35.18 20.91
CA ALA A 388 1.22 -35.58 20.35
C ALA A 388 1.12 -36.88 19.53
#